data_AF-A0A9D6H7M9-F1
#
_entry.id   AF-A0A9D6H7M9-F1
#
_cell.length_a   1.000
_cell.length_b   1.000
_cell.length_c   1.000
_cell.angle_alpha   90.00
_cell.angle_beta   90.00
_cell.angle_gamma   90.00
#
_symmetry.space_group_name_H-M   'P 1'
#
loop_
_entity.id
_entity.type
_entity.pdbx_description
1 polymer ?
#
loop_
_entity_poly.entity_id
_entity_poly.type
_entity_poly.pdbx_seq_one_letter_code
_entity_poly.pdbx_strand_id
1 'polypeptide(L)'
;MGLDRQQASWQILALRDRERPLWSFGNRSDETETIWSSTAHSGKPPTEVGADWSDDTESALPAEPELVQIASDLAQTGVSLRRHPIACIRHSLQRMGAVPCSWLRHPERTPAGRRLTVAGIVLLRQSPSTAKGIVFMTIEDESGSANLILRPKTYARLRSEVRSAALVVVKGTVERRDGVVHVLVEGARDLTVRLKEGLRPP
;
A
#
# COMPACT_ATOMS: atom_id res chain seq x y z
N MET A 1 0.02 -1.43 35.32
CA MET A 1 1.16 -0.82 34.60
C MET A 1 1.15 -1.39 33.20
N GLY A 2 0.30 -0.82 32.34
CA GLY A 2 0.07 -1.29 30.98
C GLY A 2 1.23 -0.87 30.10
N LEU A 3 1.97 -1.86 29.61
CA LEU A 3 3.03 -1.65 28.64
C LEU A 3 2.38 -1.31 27.29
N ASP A 4 2.60 -0.05 26.92
CA ASP A 4 2.77 0.50 25.59
C ASP A 4 2.30 -0.36 24.40
N ARG A 5 1.08 -0.05 23.95
CA ARG A 5 0.46 -0.57 22.72
C ARG A 5 1.12 -0.01 21.44
N GLN A 6 2.02 0.97 21.54
CA GLN A 6 2.58 1.66 20.36
C GLN A 6 3.80 0.98 19.73
N GLN A 7 4.28 -0.17 20.24
CA GLN A 7 5.58 -0.73 19.83
C GLN A 7 5.58 -2.05 19.01
N ALA A 8 4.45 -2.62 18.59
CA ALA A 8 4.50 -4.00 18.05
C ALA A 8 3.65 -4.33 16.80
N SER A 9 3.61 -3.50 15.75
CA SER A 9 2.74 -3.83 14.58
C SER A 9 3.31 -3.55 13.19
N TRP A 10 4.57 -3.91 12.90
CA TRP A 10 5.06 -3.91 11.51
C TRP A 10 5.81 -5.18 11.05
N GLN A 11 5.76 -6.26 11.81
CA GLN A 11 6.31 -7.55 11.37
C GLN A 11 5.38 -8.36 10.44
N ILE A 12 4.18 -7.89 10.08
CA ILE A 12 3.14 -8.75 9.43
C ILE A 12 2.91 -8.47 7.91
N LEU A 13 3.81 -7.79 7.18
CA LEU A 13 3.62 -7.54 5.73
C LEU A 13 4.71 -7.99 4.71
N ALA A 14 5.74 -8.77 5.05
CA ALA A 14 6.62 -9.35 4.00
C ALA A 14 7.14 -10.80 4.21
N LEU A 15 6.39 -11.76 3.68
CA LEU A 15 6.79 -13.09 3.19
C LEU A 15 5.61 -13.63 2.35
N ARG A 16 5.68 -14.87 1.91
CA ARG A 16 4.96 -15.48 0.77
C ARG A 16 5.37 -14.89 -0.57
N ASP A 17 6.58 -15.27 -0.96
CA ASP A 17 6.68 -16.41 -1.89
C ASP A 17 8.02 -17.13 -1.58
N ARG A 18 8.11 -18.33 -0.99
CA ARG A 18 7.35 -19.58 -1.13
C ARG A 18 7.36 -20.38 0.20
N GLU A 19 6.31 -21.14 0.50
CA GLU A 19 6.11 -21.99 1.70
C GLU A 19 6.63 -21.44 3.04
N ARG A 20 6.24 -20.21 3.40
CA ARG A 20 6.31 -19.61 4.76
C ARG A 20 5.21 -18.53 4.86
N PRO A 21 4.54 -18.28 6.02
CA PRO A 21 3.44 -17.31 6.14
C PRO A 21 3.81 -15.89 5.68
N LEU A 22 2.82 -15.08 5.28
CA LEU A 22 2.88 -13.84 4.45
C LEU A 22 3.79 -12.69 4.93
N TRP A 23 4.66 -12.87 5.94
CA TRP A 23 5.31 -11.73 6.60
C TRP A 23 6.74 -11.68 7.22
N SER A 24 7.65 -12.66 7.20
CA SER A 24 9.04 -12.44 7.69
C SER A 24 10.01 -11.63 6.79
N PHE A 25 10.16 -10.35 7.08
CA PHE A 25 11.21 -9.48 6.52
C PHE A 25 12.61 -9.95 6.92
N GLY A 26 13.47 -10.31 5.96
CA GLY A 26 14.90 -10.55 6.20
C GLY A 26 15.69 -9.25 6.12
N ASN A 27 16.17 -8.77 7.27
CA ASN A 27 17.08 -7.63 7.38
C ASN A 27 18.47 -8.05 6.85
N ARG A 28 19.08 -7.23 5.98
CA ARG A 28 20.50 -7.38 5.61
C ARG A 28 21.23 -6.08 5.91
N SER A 29 21.81 -6.02 7.09
CA SER A 29 23.21 -5.64 7.29
C SER A 29 23.58 -5.89 8.74
N ASP A 30 24.62 -6.71 8.91
CA ASP A 30 25.46 -6.79 10.09
C ASP A 30 26.02 -5.40 10.49
N GLU A 31 26.31 -5.32 11.79
CA GLU A 31 27.26 -4.41 12.44
C GLU A 31 26.95 -2.91 12.39
N THR A 32 26.55 -2.35 13.54
CA THR A 32 27.47 -1.58 14.40
C THR A 32 26.76 -0.95 15.61
N GLU A 33 27.44 -1.06 16.77
CA GLU A 33 27.43 -0.11 17.89
C GLU A 33 26.28 -0.19 18.93
N THR A 34 26.52 -1.06 19.92
CA THR A 34 26.83 -0.70 21.32
C THR A 34 26.91 0.81 21.64
N ILE A 35 26.58 1.14 22.90
CA ILE A 35 26.85 2.39 23.64
C ILE A 35 25.59 3.28 23.82
N TRP A 36 24.88 3.09 24.94
CA TRP A 36 25.06 3.97 26.11
C TRP A 36 24.30 3.39 27.31
N SER A 37 25.08 2.80 28.22
CA SER A 37 24.71 2.54 29.60
C SER A 37 24.68 3.85 30.41
N SER A 38 23.73 3.93 31.32
CA SER A 38 23.81 4.66 32.60
C SER A 38 23.68 6.19 32.57
N THR A 39 22.67 6.69 33.28
CA THR A 39 22.91 7.41 34.53
C THR A 39 21.62 7.41 35.36
N ALA A 40 21.63 6.59 36.42
CA ALA A 40 20.72 6.72 37.55
C ALA A 40 21.04 8.04 38.29
N HIS A 41 20.03 8.80 38.68
CA HIS A 41 20.14 9.75 39.77
C HIS A 41 19.04 9.50 40.80
N SER A 42 19.54 9.39 42.02
CA SER A 42 18.90 9.02 43.27
C SER A 42 18.01 10.15 43.81
N GLY A 43 16.96 9.78 44.55
CA GLY A 43 16.19 10.70 45.40
C GLY A 43 14.83 10.12 45.81
N LYS A 44 14.72 9.60 47.04
CA LYS A 44 13.46 9.22 47.70
C LYS A 44 13.00 10.35 48.67
N PRO A 45 11.72 10.36 49.09
CA PRO A 45 10.82 11.53 49.09
C PRO A 45 10.77 12.25 50.45
N PRO A 46 9.99 13.35 50.57
CA PRO A 46 8.75 13.20 51.35
C PRO A 46 7.59 14.15 51.01
N THR A 47 6.43 13.76 51.54
CA THR A 47 5.30 14.59 52.01
C THR A 47 4.06 14.64 51.12
N GLU A 48 3.03 13.98 51.63
CA GLU A 48 1.65 13.94 51.17
C GLU A 48 1.03 15.34 51.22
N VAL A 49 0.55 15.82 50.07
CA VAL A 49 -0.38 16.94 49.97
C VAL A 49 -1.48 16.49 49.02
N GLY A 50 -2.73 16.66 49.47
CA GLY A 50 -3.94 16.04 48.92
C GLY A 50 -4.04 16.11 47.39
N ALA A 51 -4.26 14.95 46.79
CA ALA A 51 -4.61 14.82 45.38
C ALA A 51 -6.06 15.30 45.21
N ASP A 52 -6.20 16.59 44.93
CA ASP A 52 -7.35 17.15 44.24
C ASP A 52 -7.34 16.58 42.81
N TRP A 53 -8.07 15.50 42.58
CA TRP A 53 -8.30 14.94 41.25
C TRP A 53 -9.36 15.79 40.55
N SER A 54 -8.99 17.01 40.16
CA SER A 54 -9.82 17.82 39.28
C SER A 54 -8.97 18.30 38.11
N ASP A 55 -8.81 17.42 37.12
CA ASP A 55 -8.86 17.84 35.73
C ASP A 55 -9.14 16.61 34.85
N ASP A 56 -10.42 16.23 34.74
CA ASP A 56 -10.92 15.47 33.59
C ASP A 56 -10.88 16.40 32.36
N THR A 57 -9.68 16.87 31.99
CA THR A 57 -9.43 17.27 30.62
C THR A 57 -9.38 15.97 29.84
N GLU A 58 -10.56 15.48 29.44
CA GLU A 58 -10.73 14.42 28.47
C GLU A 58 -9.97 14.87 27.22
N SER A 59 -8.71 14.42 27.16
CA SER A 59 -7.78 14.73 26.08
C SER A 59 -8.37 14.10 24.82
N ALA A 60 -9.15 14.90 24.09
CA ALA A 60 -9.72 14.50 22.82
C ALA A 60 -8.55 14.18 21.90
N LEU A 61 -8.30 12.88 21.72
CA LEU A 61 -7.26 12.41 20.81
C LEU A 61 -7.51 13.06 19.44
N PRO A 62 -6.46 13.58 18.78
CA PRO A 62 -6.62 14.20 17.47
C PRO A 62 -7.29 13.21 16.52
N ALA A 63 -8.27 13.69 15.75
CA ALA A 63 -8.98 12.86 14.78
C ALA A 63 -7.98 12.30 13.75
N GLU A 64 -7.82 10.96 13.73
CA GLU A 64 -6.95 10.32 12.76
C GLU A 64 -7.46 10.52 11.33
N PRO A 65 -6.58 10.80 10.35
CA PRO A 65 -6.98 10.89 8.95
C PRO A 65 -7.67 9.60 8.47
N GLU A 66 -8.71 9.74 7.64
CA GLU A 66 -9.52 8.60 7.16
C GLU A 66 -8.66 7.49 6.51
N LEU A 67 -7.64 7.87 5.74
CA LEU A 67 -6.70 6.92 5.12
C LEU A 67 -5.93 6.09 6.16
N VAL A 68 -5.58 6.68 7.30
CA VAL A 68 -4.89 5.99 8.40
C VAL A 68 -5.83 4.98 9.05
N GLN A 69 -7.10 5.36 9.26
CA GLN A 69 -8.11 4.43 9.79
C GLN A 69 -8.38 3.26 8.82
N ILE A 70 -8.51 3.54 7.53
CA ILE A 70 -8.70 2.51 6.49
C ILE A 70 -7.49 1.59 6.38
N ALA A 71 -6.27 2.13 6.46
CA ALA A 71 -5.04 1.34 6.47
C ALA A 71 -4.98 0.43 7.70
N SER A 72 -5.39 0.94 8.86
CA SER A 72 -5.51 0.15 10.10
C SER A 72 -6.54 -0.98 9.96
N ASP A 73 -7.71 -0.72 9.38
CA ASP A 73 -8.72 -1.76 9.13
C ASP A 73 -8.19 -2.85 8.20
N LEU A 74 -7.53 -2.47 7.11
CA LEU A 74 -6.94 -3.40 6.15
C LEU A 74 -5.82 -4.23 6.77
N ALA A 75 -5.02 -3.63 7.66
CA ALA A 75 -3.97 -4.35 8.39
C ALA A 75 -4.55 -5.37 9.37
N GLN A 76 -5.68 -5.07 10.00
CA GLN A 76 -6.29 -5.93 11.02
C GLN A 76 -7.20 -7.01 10.44
N THR A 77 -7.96 -6.68 9.40
CA THR A 77 -9.07 -7.52 8.90
C THR A 77 -8.93 -7.92 7.43
N GLY A 78 -7.96 -7.34 6.70
CA GLY A 78 -7.80 -7.55 5.26
C GLY A 78 -8.85 -6.86 4.38
N VAL A 79 -9.84 -6.20 4.99
CA VAL A 79 -10.88 -5.40 4.34
C VAL A 79 -11.08 -4.09 5.10
N SER A 80 -11.74 -3.09 4.52
CA SER A 80 -12.25 -1.94 5.28
C SER A 80 -13.73 -1.78 5.00
N LEU A 81 -14.52 -1.62 6.06
CA LEU A 81 -15.96 -1.35 5.98
C LEU A 81 -16.29 0.12 5.71
N ARG A 82 -15.26 0.99 5.66
CA ARG A 82 -15.42 2.42 5.40
C ARG A 82 -15.43 2.70 3.90
N ARG A 83 -14.23 2.81 3.32
CA ARG A 83 -14.02 3.24 1.95
C ARG A 83 -12.79 2.57 1.36
N HIS A 84 -12.78 2.39 0.04
CA HIS A 84 -11.62 1.88 -0.66
C HIS A 84 -10.44 2.86 -0.53
N PRO A 85 -9.20 2.43 -0.20
CA PRO A 85 -8.07 3.34 0.06
C PRO A 85 -7.75 4.27 -1.11
N ILE A 86 -7.94 3.77 -2.34
CA ILE A 86 -7.73 4.57 -3.56
C ILE A 86 -8.65 5.79 -3.60
N ALA A 87 -9.85 5.70 -3.05
CA ALA A 87 -10.79 6.81 -3.03
C ALA A 87 -10.23 8.02 -2.23
N CYS A 88 -9.49 7.76 -1.15
CA CYS A 88 -8.84 8.80 -0.35
C CYS A 88 -7.75 9.56 -1.11
N ILE A 89 -7.09 8.90 -2.07
CA ILE A 89 -5.99 9.48 -2.87
C ILE A 89 -6.39 9.77 -4.32
N ARG A 90 -7.68 9.61 -4.68
CA ARG A 90 -8.17 9.69 -6.06
C ARG A 90 -7.78 10.99 -6.75
N HIS A 91 -7.92 12.12 -6.07
CA HIS A 91 -7.57 13.43 -6.65
C HIS A 91 -6.08 13.50 -7.02
N SER A 92 -5.19 12.97 -6.18
CA SER A 92 -3.76 12.88 -6.50
C SER A 92 -3.47 11.96 -7.68
N LEU A 93 -4.18 10.83 -7.80
CA LEU A 93 -4.06 9.93 -8.94
C LEU A 93 -4.55 10.56 -10.25
N GLN A 94 -5.65 11.32 -10.21
CA GLN A 94 -6.16 12.06 -11.37
C GLN A 94 -5.17 13.11 -11.86
N ARG A 95 -4.49 13.83 -10.94
CA ARG A 95 -3.40 14.75 -11.31
C ARG A 95 -2.22 14.05 -11.98
N MET A 96 -2.00 12.78 -11.68
CA MET A 96 -1.01 11.94 -12.39
C MET A 96 -1.54 11.36 -13.72
N GLY A 97 -2.77 11.73 -14.12
CA GLY A 97 -3.42 11.27 -15.33
C GLY A 97 -4.04 9.87 -15.23
N ALA A 98 -4.14 9.30 -14.02
CA ALA A 98 -4.73 7.99 -13.81
C ALA A 98 -6.27 8.07 -13.86
N VAL A 99 -6.86 7.31 -14.77
CA VAL A 99 -8.31 7.20 -14.93
C VAL A 99 -8.89 6.12 -14.01
N PRO A 100 -10.17 6.19 -13.63
CA PRO A 100 -10.84 5.09 -12.93
C PRO A 100 -10.82 3.79 -13.73
N CYS A 101 -10.61 2.66 -13.06
CA CYS A 101 -10.59 1.34 -13.69
C CYS A 101 -11.91 1.03 -14.41
N SER A 102 -13.03 1.57 -13.92
CA SER A 102 -14.34 1.46 -14.57
C SER A 102 -14.36 1.93 -16.02
N TRP A 103 -13.48 2.86 -16.41
CA TRP A 103 -13.39 3.35 -17.79
C TRP A 103 -13.06 2.24 -18.80
N LEU A 104 -12.36 1.19 -18.35
CA LEU A 104 -12.03 0.04 -19.19
C LEU A 104 -13.28 -0.75 -19.62
N ARG A 105 -14.41 -0.62 -18.92
CA ARG A 105 -15.68 -1.25 -19.31
C ARG A 105 -16.39 -0.56 -20.48
N HIS A 106 -15.90 0.62 -20.90
CA HIS A 106 -16.50 1.48 -21.90
C HIS A 106 -15.67 1.53 -23.19
N PRO A 107 -15.98 0.73 -24.23
CA PRO A 107 -15.23 0.69 -25.49
C PRO A 107 -15.14 2.03 -26.21
N GLU A 108 -16.20 2.82 -26.20
CA GLU A 108 -16.28 4.16 -26.77
C GLU A 108 -15.30 5.13 -26.09
N ARG A 109 -15.12 4.97 -24.78
CA ARG A 109 -14.19 5.78 -23.98
C ARG A 109 -12.78 5.23 -24.07
N THR A 110 -12.61 3.92 -24.08
CA THR A 110 -11.29 3.28 -24.10
C THR A 110 -11.20 2.25 -25.22
N PRO A 111 -11.14 2.71 -26.48
CA PRO A 111 -11.03 1.80 -27.61
C PRO A 111 -9.69 1.04 -27.57
N ALA A 112 -9.63 -0.09 -28.28
CA ALA A 112 -8.39 -0.84 -28.44
C ALA A 112 -7.30 0.06 -29.05
N GLY A 113 -6.06 -0.08 -28.56
CA GLY A 113 -4.93 0.77 -28.94
C GLY A 113 -4.87 2.11 -28.19
N ARG A 114 -5.89 2.49 -27.41
CA ARG A 114 -5.83 3.73 -26.61
C ARG A 114 -4.77 3.59 -25.52
N ARG A 115 -3.89 4.60 -25.43
CA ARG A 115 -2.95 4.74 -24.30
C ARG A 115 -3.64 5.41 -23.12
N LEU A 116 -3.43 4.89 -21.92
CA LEU A 116 -3.97 5.46 -20.69
C LEU A 116 -3.08 5.16 -19.48
N THR A 117 -3.41 5.79 -18.36
CA THR A 117 -2.83 5.48 -17.06
C THR A 117 -3.95 4.96 -16.15
N VAL A 118 -3.72 3.85 -15.46
CA VAL A 118 -4.58 3.34 -14.37
C VAL A 118 -3.77 3.22 -13.09
N ALA A 119 -4.44 3.24 -11.95
CA ALA A 119 -3.81 3.12 -10.65
C ALA A 119 -4.70 2.31 -9.72
N GLY A 120 -4.11 1.47 -8.89
CA GLY A 120 -4.88 0.62 -8.01
C GLY A 120 -4.02 -0.24 -7.09
N ILE A 121 -4.68 -0.80 -6.09
CA ILE A 121 -4.11 -1.80 -5.18
C ILE A 121 -3.93 -3.08 -5.96
N VAL A 122 -2.77 -3.73 -5.82
CA VAL A 122 -2.52 -5.00 -6.52
C VAL A 122 -3.18 -6.15 -5.77
N LEU A 123 -4.15 -6.81 -6.42
CA LEU A 123 -4.87 -7.95 -5.86
C LEU A 123 -4.11 -9.26 -6.08
N LEU A 124 -3.63 -9.49 -7.30
CA LEU A 124 -2.98 -10.75 -7.68
C LEU A 124 -1.91 -10.53 -8.73
N ARG A 125 -0.93 -11.43 -8.72
CA ARG A 125 0.10 -11.58 -9.76
C ARG A 125 0.21 -13.04 -10.12
N GLN A 126 0.25 -13.34 -11.41
CA GLN A 126 0.39 -14.69 -11.90
C GLN A 126 1.41 -14.71 -13.03
N SER A 127 2.34 -15.66 -12.97
CA SER A 127 3.28 -15.96 -14.04
C SER A 127 3.18 -17.45 -14.38
N PRO A 128 2.16 -17.87 -15.14
CA PRO A 128 2.02 -19.27 -15.51
C PRO A 128 3.27 -19.75 -16.24
N SER A 129 3.75 -20.95 -15.92
CA SER A 129 4.94 -21.55 -16.55
C SER A 129 4.80 -21.66 -18.08
N THR A 130 3.56 -21.83 -18.55
CA THR A 130 3.20 -21.96 -19.97
C THR A 130 3.14 -20.62 -20.72
N ALA A 131 3.12 -19.48 -20.01
CA ALA A 131 2.90 -18.16 -20.61
C ALA A 131 4.18 -17.49 -21.15
N LYS A 132 5.26 -18.27 -21.38
CA LYS A 132 6.54 -17.79 -21.93
C LYS A 132 7.09 -16.54 -21.24
N GLY A 133 6.93 -16.46 -19.91
CA GLY A 133 7.41 -15.33 -19.09
C GLY A 133 6.51 -14.09 -19.07
N ILE A 134 5.29 -14.17 -19.61
CA ILE A 134 4.26 -13.14 -19.41
C ILE A 134 3.80 -13.17 -17.95
N VAL A 135 3.65 -11.97 -17.37
CA VAL A 135 3.07 -11.78 -16.05
C VAL A 135 1.71 -11.10 -16.19
N PHE A 136 0.71 -11.69 -15.56
CA PHE A 136 -0.62 -11.12 -15.39
C PHE A 136 -0.70 -10.49 -14.01
N MET A 137 -1.28 -9.29 -13.93
CA MET A 137 -1.50 -8.58 -12.67
C MET A 137 -2.90 -7.99 -12.67
N THR A 138 -3.63 -8.12 -11.57
CA THR A 138 -4.93 -7.46 -11.41
C THR A 138 -4.78 -6.37 -10.36
N ILE A 139 -5.23 -5.17 -10.70
CA ILE A 139 -5.32 -4.04 -9.77
C ILE A 139 -6.77 -3.64 -9.57
N GLU A 140 -7.04 -3.00 -8.44
CA GLU A 140 -8.37 -2.50 -8.10
C GLU A 140 -8.33 -1.07 -7.58
N ASP A 141 -9.34 -0.30 -7.97
CA ASP A 141 -9.71 0.95 -7.36
C ASP A 141 -11.18 0.94 -6.93
N GLU A 142 -11.65 2.03 -6.34
CA GLU A 142 -13.03 2.15 -5.84
C GLU A 142 -14.11 2.02 -6.93
N SER A 143 -13.71 2.07 -8.21
CA SER A 143 -14.61 1.93 -9.36
C SER A 143 -14.60 0.52 -9.97
N GLY A 144 -13.69 -0.35 -9.52
CA GLY A 144 -13.55 -1.74 -9.92
C GLY A 144 -12.11 -2.10 -10.31
N SER A 145 -11.96 -3.17 -11.07
CA SER A 145 -10.65 -3.76 -11.39
C SER A 145 -10.14 -3.49 -12.80
N ALA A 146 -8.83 -3.60 -12.96
CA ALA A 146 -8.13 -3.58 -14.24
C ALA A 146 -7.15 -4.76 -14.35
N ASN A 147 -7.22 -5.48 -15.48
CA ASN A 147 -6.30 -6.56 -15.80
C ASN A 147 -5.10 -6.00 -16.57
N LEU A 148 -3.90 -6.37 -16.14
CA LEU A 148 -2.65 -5.88 -16.69
C LEU A 148 -1.83 -7.04 -17.24
N ILE A 149 -1.19 -6.80 -18.39
CA ILE A 149 -0.28 -7.76 -19.01
C ILE A 149 1.11 -7.15 -19.10
N LEU A 150 2.08 -7.80 -18.46
CA LEU A 150 3.48 -7.46 -18.56
C LEU A 150 4.18 -8.51 -19.41
N ARG A 151 4.55 -8.11 -20.63
CA ARG A 151 5.37 -8.93 -21.53
C ARG A 151 6.77 -9.15 -20.92
N PRO A 152 7.48 -10.25 -21.24
CA PRO A 152 8.74 -10.63 -20.57
C PRO A 152 9.78 -9.50 -20.51
N LYS A 153 10.01 -8.81 -21.62
CA LYS A 153 10.95 -7.66 -21.69
C LYS A 153 10.50 -6.49 -20.80
N THR A 154 9.20 -6.22 -20.77
CA THR A 154 8.63 -5.17 -19.92
C THR A 154 8.72 -5.54 -18.44
N TYR A 155 8.38 -6.77 -18.09
CA TYR A 155 8.46 -7.25 -16.71
C TYR A 155 9.90 -7.22 -16.19
N ALA A 156 10.87 -7.67 -17.00
CA ALA A 156 12.28 -7.60 -16.64
C ALA A 156 12.73 -6.16 -16.35
N ARG A 157 12.31 -5.19 -17.18
CA ARG A 157 12.63 -3.77 -16.99
C ARG A 157 11.95 -3.16 -15.76
N LEU A 158 10.70 -3.54 -15.49
CA LEU A 158 9.89 -2.94 -14.42
C LEU A 158 9.88 -3.78 -13.14
N ARG A 159 10.75 -4.79 -13.02
CA ARG A 159 10.68 -5.81 -11.97
C ARG A 159 10.69 -5.20 -10.56
N SER A 160 11.52 -4.20 -10.31
CA SER A 160 11.59 -3.49 -9.02
C SER A 160 10.26 -2.79 -8.67
N GLU A 161 9.63 -2.17 -9.67
CA GLU A 161 8.40 -1.38 -9.50
C GLU A 161 7.15 -2.24 -9.30
N VAL A 162 7.15 -3.49 -9.77
CA VAL A 162 5.92 -4.30 -9.81
C VAL A 162 5.96 -5.51 -8.88
N ARG A 163 7.16 -6.01 -8.53
CA ARG A 163 7.32 -7.26 -7.77
C ARG A 163 6.69 -7.17 -6.38
N SER A 164 6.92 -6.06 -5.67
CA SER A 164 6.50 -5.88 -4.27
C SER A 164 5.45 -4.78 -4.06
N ALA A 165 5.04 -4.08 -5.13
CA ALA A 165 4.13 -2.94 -5.00
C ALA A 165 2.76 -3.36 -4.45
N ALA A 166 2.35 -2.86 -3.30
CA ALA A 166 0.96 -2.98 -2.85
C ALA A 166 0.05 -2.02 -3.64
N LEU A 167 0.58 -0.87 -4.05
CA LEU A 167 -0.10 0.16 -4.83
C LEU A 167 0.76 0.53 -6.04
N VAL A 168 0.17 0.56 -7.24
CA VAL A 168 0.91 0.84 -8.47
C VAL A 168 0.15 1.82 -9.36
N VAL A 169 0.91 2.72 -10.00
CA VAL A 169 0.46 3.50 -11.16
C VAL A 169 1.04 2.86 -12.42
N VAL A 170 0.20 2.61 -13.42
CA VAL A 170 0.56 1.89 -14.63
C VAL A 170 0.15 2.69 -15.85
N LYS A 171 1.11 2.91 -16.74
CA LYS A 171 0.90 3.43 -18.09
C LYS A 171 0.92 2.29 -19.07
N GLY A 172 -0.04 2.26 -19.97
CA GLY A 172 -0.12 1.19 -20.96
C GLY A 172 -1.14 1.44 -22.05
N THR A 173 -1.26 0.43 -22.91
CA THR A 173 -2.15 0.44 -24.06
C THR A 173 -3.30 -0.54 -23.84
N VAL A 174 -4.53 -0.11 -24.10
CA VAL A 174 -5.73 -0.95 -23.99
C VAL A 174 -5.73 -2.00 -25.09
N GLU A 175 -5.89 -3.25 -24.70
CA GLU A 175 -6.14 -4.38 -25.59
C GLU A 175 -7.50 -4.97 -25.24
N ARG A 176 -8.35 -5.15 -26.26
CA ARG A 176 -9.67 -5.77 -26.12
C ARG A 176 -9.66 -7.02 -26.98
N ARG A 177 -9.87 -8.17 -26.36
CA ARG A 177 -9.86 -9.46 -27.05
C ARG A 177 -10.85 -10.40 -26.39
N ASP A 178 -11.68 -11.05 -27.20
CA ASP A 178 -12.62 -12.10 -26.76
C ASP A 178 -13.50 -11.66 -25.56
N GLY A 179 -13.93 -10.39 -25.56
CA GLY A 179 -14.75 -9.79 -24.49
C GLY A 179 -13.98 -9.37 -23.22
N VAL A 180 -12.68 -9.66 -23.13
CA VAL A 180 -11.82 -9.28 -22.01
C VAL A 180 -11.00 -8.04 -22.35
N VAL A 181 -10.83 -7.16 -21.37
CA VAL A 181 -10.04 -5.93 -21.48
C VAL A 181 -8.77 -6.07 -20.65
N HIS A 182 -7.63 -5.82 -21.29
CA HIS A 182 -6.32 -5.78 -20.68
C HIS A 182 -5.64 -4.44 -20.93
N VAL A 183 -4.75 -4.04 -20.04
CA VAL A 183 -3.79 -2.97 -20.28
C VAL A 183 -2.42 -3.59 -20.46
N LEU A 184 -1.88 -3.51 -21.67
CA LEU A 184 -0.50 -3.89 -21.95
C LEU A 184 0.41 -2.84 -21.33
N VAL A 185 1.14 -3.26 -20.30
CA VAL A 185 1.99 -2.37 -19.52
C VAL A 185 3.17 -1.89 -20.37
N GLU A 186 3.45 -0.59 -20.28
CA GLU A 186 4.59 0.07 -20.89
C GLU A 186 5.51 0.67 -19.82
N GLY A 187 4.91 1.23 -18.77
CA GLY A 187 5.59 1.78 -17.59
C GLY A 187 4.78 1.55 -16.32
N ALA A 188 5.47 1.40 -15.20
CA ALA A 188 4.86 1.27 -13.88
C ALA A 188 5.67 2.05 -12.85
N ARG A 189 5.02 2.48 -11.79
CA ARG A 189 5.65 3.09 -10.61
C ARG A 189 4.99 2.55 -9.35
N ASP A 190 5.81 2.09 -8.41
CA ASP A 190 5.39 1.72 -7.07
C ASP A 190 5.03 3.00 -6.28
N LEU A 191 3.80 3.06 -5.77
CA LEU A 191 3.34 4.15 -4.90
C LEU A 191 3.12 3.68 -3.46
N THR A 192 3.55 2.48 -3.11
CA THR A 192 3.34 1.87 -1.78
C THR A 192 3.91 2.74 -0.66
N VAL A 193 5.10 3.33 -0.84
CA VAL A 193 5.68 4.25 0.14
C VAL A 193 4.87 5.54 0.26
N ARG A 194 4.36 6.06 -0.86
CA ARG A 194 3.56 7.30 -0.88
C ARG A 194 2.16 7.14 -0.28
N LEU A 195 1.64 5.91 -0.20
CA LEU A 195 0.43 5.61 0.55
C LEU A 195 0.64 5.85 2.06
N LYS A 196 1.84 5.52 2.58
CA LYS A 196 2.20 5.71 4.00
C LYS A 196 2.37 7.17 4.39
N GLU A 197 2.81 8.01 3.45
CA GLU A 197 3.09 9.43 3.68
C GLU A 197 1.90 10.36 3.34
N GLY A 198 0.74 9.79 2.94
CA GLY A 198 -0.45 10.58 2.61
C GLY A 198 -0.34 11.37 1.29
N LEU A 199 0.29 10.79 0.26
CA LEU A 199 0.38 11.30 -1.12
C LEU A 199 0.47 12.84 -1.23
N ARG A 200 1.49 13.44 -0.62
CA ARG A 200 1.83 14.84 -0.88
C ARG A 200 2.27 15.00 -2.35
N PRO A 201 1.69 15.95 -3.11
CA PRO A 201 2.19 16.25 -4.45
C PRO A 201 3.63 16.78 -4.37
N PRO A 202 4.46 16.60 -5.41
CA PRO A 202 5.73 17.32 -5.53
C PRO A 202 5.49 18.83 -5.64
#